data_AF-A0A7W1CNT4-F1
#
_entry.id   AF-A0A7W1CNT4-F1
#
_cell.length_a   1.000
_cell.length_b   1.000
_cell.length_c   1.000
_cell.angle_alpha   90.00
_cell.angle_beta   90.00
_cell.angle_gamma   90.00
#
_symmetry.space_group_name_H-M   'P 1'
#
loop_
_entity.id
_entity.type
_entity.pdbx_description
1 polymer ?
#
loop_
_entity_poly.entity_id
_entity_poly.type
_entity_poly.pdbx_seq_one_letter_code
_entity_poly.pdbx_strand_id
1 'polypeptide(L)'
;NSPMAVEEQVVVIYAGTKGHLDDVAVADVKRFESELLEYVRGRHGSLLNELKTSAIPGELDDAIVAFKEQFAASAGAAGRSADPTATDADEMAAAKSQKTLATE
;
A
#
# COMPACT_ATOMS: atom_id res chain seq x y z
N ASN A 1 -13.89 16.45 4.71
CA ASN A 1 -13.80 14.99 4.85
C ASN A 1 -14.61 14.40 3.71
N SER A 2 -13.95 13.89 2.68
CA SER A 2 -14.60 13.36 1.47
C SER A 2 -14.49 11.84 1.52
N PRO A 3 -15.57 11.11 1.84
CA PRO A 3 -15.51 9.65 1.90
C PRO A 3 -15.21 9.09 0.50
N MET A 4 -14.25 8.17 0.44
CA MET A 4 -13.90 7.44 -0.78
C MET A 4 -14.93 6.33 -1.03
N ALA A 5 -15.31 6.12 -2.29
CA ALA A 5 -16.25 5.05 -2.63
C ALA A 5 -15.60 3.66 -2.46
N VAL A 6 -16.39 2.62 -2.25
CA VAL A 6 -15.87 1.27 -1.91
C VAL A 6 -15.02 0.71 -3.04
N GLU A 7 -15.46 0.86 -4.29
CA GLU A 7 -14.73 0.42 -5.46
C GLU A 7 -13.35 1.08 -5.59
N GLU A 8 -13.23 2.33 -5.15
CA GLU A 8 -11.98 3.09 -5.20
C GLU A 8 -11.03 2.62 -4.10
N GLN A 9 -11.56 2.34 -2.90
CA GLN A 9 -10.79 1.73 -1.83
C GLN A 9 -10.24 0.36 -2.25
N VAL A 10 -11.03 -0.43 -2.99
CA VAL A 10 -10.60 -1.73 -3.52
C VAL A 10 -9.43 -1.56 -4.50
N VAL A 11 -9.46 -0.56 -5.39
CA VAL A 11 -8.35 -0.28 -6.32
C VAL A 11 -7.06 0.00 -5.56
N VAL A 12 -7.10 0.86 -4.53
CA VAL A 12 -5.92 1.23 -3.74
C VAL A 12 -5.36 0.04 -2.96
N ILE A 13 -6.23 -0.73 -2.31
CA ILE A 13 -5.84 -1.92 -1.54
C ILE A 13 -5.27 -3.00 -2.49
N TYR A 14 -5.87 -3.19 -3.66
CA TYR A 14 -5.37 -4.13 -4.65
C TYR A 14 -3.96 -3.74 -5.12
N ALA A 15 -3.75 -2.47 -5.46
CA ALA A 15 -2.44 -1.96 -5.86
C ALA A 15 -1.36 -2.23 -4.79
N GLY A 16 -1.69 -1.99 -3.51
CA GLY A 16 -0.78 -2.26 -2.39
C GLY A 16 -0.49 -3.75 -2.20
N THR A 17 -1.53 -4.61 -2.22
CA THR A 17 -1.37 -6.06 -1.97
C THR A 17 -0.68 -6.81 -3.10
N LYS A 18 -0.67 -6.25 -4.31
CA LYS A 18 0.03 -6.82 -5.48
C LYS A 18 1.46 -6.29 -5.65
N GLY A 19 1.94 -5.42 -4.76
CA GLY A 19 3.29 -4.86 -4.83
C GLY A 19 3.47 -3.78 -5.90
N HIS A 20 2.38 -3.22 -6.45
CA HIS A 20 2.50 -2.17 -7.47
C HIS A 20 3.16 -0.90 -6.94
N LEU A 21 3.12 -0.69 -5.62
CA LEU A 21 3.71 0.44 -4.92
C LEU A 21 5.15 0.20 -4.45
N ASP A 22 5.73 -1.00 -4.63
CA ASP A 22 7.04 -1.35 -4.05
C ASP A 22 8.20 -0.51 -4.61
N ASP A 23 8.07 -0.06 -5.86
CA ASP A 23 9.06 0.80 -6.53
C ASP A 23 8.77 2.31 -6.34
N VAL A 24 7.70 2.66 -5.63
CA VAL A 24 7.26 4.04 -5.44
C VAL A 24 7.86 4.59 -4.14
N ALA A 25 8.50 5.75 -4.22
CA ALA A 25 9.01 6.44 -3.04
C ALA A 25 7.88 6.70 -2.02
N VAL A 26 8.13 6.52 -0.72
CA VAL A 26 7.13 6.75 0.34
C VAL A 26 6.49 8.16 0.24
N ALA A 27 7.29 9.16 -0.13
CA ALA A 27 6.82 10.53 -0.33
C ALA A 27 5.82 10.67 -1.49
N ASP A 28 5.91 9.80 -2.50
CA ASP A 28 5.09 9.79 -3.69
C ASP A 28 3.85 8.89 -3.57
N VAL A 29 3.76 8.02 -2.54
CA VAL A 29 2.65 7.06 -2.38
C VAL A 29 1.28 7.75 -2.39
N LYS A 30 1.11 8.86 -1.65
CA LYS A 30 -0.16 9.60 -1.64
C LYS A 30 -0.50 10.20 -3.01
N ARG A 31 0.52 10.64 -3.75
CA ARG A 31 0.35 11.20 -5.10
C ARG A 31 -0.03 10.09 -6.08
N PHE A 32 0.66 8.96 -6.02
CA PHE A 32 0.34 7.75 -6.78
C PHE A 32 -1.11 7.33 -6.55
N GLU A 33 -1.56 7.24 -5.30
CA GLU A 33 -2.96 6.88 -4.96
C GLU A 33 -3.96 7.85 -5.60
N SER A 34 -3.73 9.15 -5.45
CA SER A 34 -4.64 10.18 -5.97
C SER A 34 -4.72 10.14 -7.49
N GLU A 35 -3.57 10.08 -8.16
CA GLU A 35 -3.48 10.03 -9.63
C GLU A 35 -4.01 8.71 -10.20
N LEU A 36 -3.79 7.58 -9.53
CA LEU A 36 -4.35 6.27 -9.93
C LEU A 36 -5.88 6.32 -9.89
N LEU A 37 -6.45 6.87 -8.82
CA LEU A 37 -7.90 7.03 -8.70
C LEU A 37 -8.45 7.96 -9.78
N GLU A 38 -7.78 9.07 -10.09
CA GLU A 38 -8.17 9.96 -11.19
C GLU A 38 -8.10 9.26 -12.55
N TYR A 39 -7.04 8.48 -12.80
CA TYR A 39 -6.87 7.69 -14.02
C TYR A 39 -8.00 6.68 -14.21
N VAL A 40 -8.28 5.88 -13.18
CA VAL A 40 -9.31 4.85 -13.23
C VAL A 40 -10.71 5.46 -13.35
N ARG A 41 -11.00 6.57 -12.65
CA ARG A 41 -12.27 7.32 -12.81
C ARG A 41 -12.44 7.84 -14.23
N GLY A 42 -11.39 8.41 -14.81
CA GLY A 42 -11.45 9.05 -16.12
C GLY A 42 -11.49 8.07 -17.30
N ARG A 43 -10.82 6.93 -17.18
CA ARG A 43 -10.61 5.98 -18.30
C ARG A 43 -11.27 4.62 -18.12
N HIS A 44 -11.53 4.20 -16.88
CA HIS A 44 -11.99 2.85 -16.54
C HIS A 44 -13.29 2.88 -15.70
N GLY A 45 -14.22 3.77 -16.03
CA GLY A 45 -15.50 3.89 -15.30
C GLY A 45 -16.35 2.62 -15.30
N SER A 46 -16.28 1.81 -16.36
CA SER A 46 -16.94 0.48 -16.41
C SER A 46 -16.35 -0.49 -15.39
N LEU A 47 -15.02 -0.50 -15.25
CA LEU A 47 -14.28 -1.32 -14.28
C LEU A 47 -14.70 -0.98 -12.84
N LEU A 48 -14.85 0.31 -12.53
CA LEU A 48 -15.35 0.76 -11.22
C LEU A 48 -16.78 0.28 -10.94
N ASN A 49 -17.65 0.24 -11.95
CA ASN A 49 -19.00 -0.28 -11.79
C ASN A 49 -19.03 -1.79 -11.59
N GLU A 50 -18.13 -2.52 -12.23
CA GLU A 50 -17.99 -3.97 -12.03
C GLU A 50 -17.50 -4.28 -10.62
N LEU A 51 -16.50 -3.52 -10.13
CA LEU A 51 -15.98 -3.60 -8.76
C LEU A 51 -17.05 -3.33 -7.68
N LYS A 52 -18.12 -2.57 -7.99
CA LYS A 52 -19.24 -2.36 -7.06
C LYS A 52 -20.11 -3.60 -6.89
N THR A 53 -20.23 -4.40 -7.93
CA THR A 53 -21.28 -5.41 -8.06
C THR A 53 -20.76 -6.84 -7.98
N SER A 54 -19.47 -7.03 -8.28
CA SER A 54 -18.88 -8.34 -8.49
C SER A 54 -17.48 -8.45 -7.89
N ALA A 55 -16.82 -9.59 -8.15
CA ALA A 55 -15.44 -9.84 -7.77
C ALA A 55 -14.45 -8.94 -8.54
N ILE A 56 -13.19 -8.96 -8.10
CA ILE A 56 -12.11 -8.18 -8.71
C ILE A 56 -11.88 -8.68 -10.15
N PRO A 57 -12.13 -7.83 -11.18
CA PRO A 57 -11.91 -8.20 -12.58
C PRO A 57 -10.42 -8.34 -12.86
N GLY A 58 -10.06 -9.25 -13.77
CA GLY A 58 -8.66 -9.47 -14.17
C GLY A 58 -8.01 -8.24 -14.80
N GLU A 59 -8.81 -7.41 -15.48
CA GLU A 59 -8.38 -6.19 -16.17
C GLU A 59 -7.96 -5.07 -15.22
N LEU A 60 -8.23 -5.20 -13.91
CA LEU A 60 -7.79 -4.22 -12.92
C LEU A 60 -6.26 -4.17 -12.82
N ASP A 61 -5.59 -5.32 -12.91
CA ASP A 61 -4.13 -5.36 -12.86
C ASP A 61 -3.52 -4.63 -14.05
N ASP A 62 -4.02 -4.92 -15.26
CA ASP A 62 -3.58 -4.27 -16.50
C ASP A 62 -3.77 -2.76 -16.46
N ALA A 63 -4.90 -2.28 -15.92
CA ALA A 63 -5.16 -0.85 -15.77
C ALA A 63 -4.16 -0.18 -14.81
N ILE A 64 -3.79 -0.85 -13.71
CA ILE A 64 -2.82 -0.34 -12.74
C ILE A 64 -1.41 -0.35 -13.34
N VAL A 65 -1.03 -1.41 -14.07
CA VAL A 65 0.26 -1.49 -14.77
C VAL A 65 0.38 -0.38 -15.81
N ALA A 66 -0.65 -0.19 -16.64
CA ALA A 66 -0.70 0.87 -17.64
C ALA A 66 -0.61 2.27 -17.01
N PHE A 67 -1.22 2.48 -15.84
CA PHE A 67 -1.03 3.69 -15.06
C PHE A 67 0.41 3.80 -14.54
N LYS A 68 0.99 2.73 -13.99
CA LYS A 68 2.34 2.76 -13.43
C LYS A 68 3.39 3.13 -14.49
N GLU A 69 3.24 2.70 -15.74
CA GLU A 69 4.13 3.07 -16.85
C GLU A 69 4.14 4.57 -17.17
N GLN A 70 3.02 5.26 -16.97
CA GLN A 70 2.92 6.71 -17.19
C GLN A 70 3.19 7.54 -15.94
N PHE A 71 3.29 6.90 -14.77
CA PHE A 71 3.50 7.61 -13.51
C PHE A 71 4.96 8.05 -13.39
N ALA A 72 5.19 9.36 -13.49
CA ALA A 72 6.50 9.95 -13.31
C ALA A 72 6.84 10.07 -11.82
N ALA A 73 7.35 9.00 -11.20
CA ALA A 73 7.87 9.03 -9.83
C ALA A 73 8.92 10.13 -9.67
N SER A 74 8.95 10.79 -8.51
CA SER A 74 10.01 11.77 -8.26
C SER A 74 11.36 11.05 -8.23
N ALA A 75 12.35 11.62 -8.90
CA ALA A 75 13.71 11.07 -8.94
C ALA A 75 14.35 11.21 -7.55
N GLY A 76 14.05 10.28 -6.64
CA GLY A 76 14.41 10.44 -5.24
C GLY A 76 14.22 9.23 -4.34
N ALA A 77 14.24 7.98 -4.85
CA ALA A 77 14.25 6.81 -3.96
C ALA A 77 14.68 5.47 -4.60
N ALA A 78 15.41 5.46 -5.72
CA ALA A 78 16.01 4.22 -6.21
C ALA A 78 17.10 3.76 -5.21
N GLY A 79 16.73 3.03 -4.17
CA GLY A 79 17.70 2.39 -3.26
C GLY A 79 17.38 2.32 -1.76
N ARG A 80 16.17 2.66 -1.29
CA ARG A 80 15.77 2.27 0.07
C ARG A 80 14.49 1.45 0.00
N SER A 81 14.65 0.15 -0.20
CA SER A 81 13.69 -0.82 0.29
C SER A 81 13.51 -0.52 1.78
N ALA A 82 12.38 0.09 2.15
CA ALA A 82 12.01 0.23 3.54
C ALA A 82 11.63 -1.18 3.99
N ASP A 83 12.59 -1.90 4.57
CA ASP A 83 12.35 -3.19 5.22
C ASP A 83 11.35 -2.94 6.38
N PRO A 84 10.08 -3.36 6.27
CA PRO A 84 9.09 -3.14 7.33
C PRO A 84 9.36 -4.02 8.56
N THR A 85 10.32 -4.95 8.48
CA THR A 85 10.81 -5.79 9.58
C THR A 85 12.11 -5.27 10.21
N ALA A 86 12.69 -4.18 9.70
CA ALA A 86 13.76 -3.46 10.37
C ALA A 86 13.20 -2.64 11.55
N THR A 87 12.65 -3.33 12.55
CA THR A 87 12.47 -2.76 13.88
C THR A 87 13.84 -2.73 14.54
N ASP A 88 14.34 -1.56 14.92
CA ASP A 88 15.39 -1.40 15.94
C ASP A 88 14.83 -1.91 17.28
N ALA A 89 14.69 -3.24 17.39
CA ALA A 89 14.21 -3.95 18.57
C ALA A 89 15.36 -4.27 19.55
N ASP A 90 16.41 -3.44 19.56
CA ASP A 90 17.54 -3.57 20.48
C ASP A 90 17.54 -2.39 21.47
N GLU A 91 16.47 -2.25 22.26
CA GLU A 91 16.51 -1.59 23.58
C GLU A 91 15.20 -1.77 24.36
N MET A 92 14.76 -3.02 24.59
CA MET A 92 13.88 -3.29 25.74
C MET A 92 14.64 -4.13 26.76
N ALA A 93 15.15 -3.40 27.75
CA ALA A 93 15.91 -3.81 28.91
C ALA A 93 15.57 -5.20 29.45
N ALA A 94 16.62 -5.98 29.69
CA ALA A 94 16.59 -7.25 30.41
C ALA A 94 16.02 -7.10 31.83
N ALA A 95 14.74 -7.40 32.02
CA ALA A 95 14.18 -7.66 33.34
C ALA A 95 14.42 -9.14 33.72
N LYS A 96 15.61 -9.43 34.26
CA LYS A 96 15.88 -10.72 34.93
C LYS A 96 15.07 -10.79 36.24
N SER A 97 13.91 -11.43 36.22
CA SER A 97 13.18 -11.79 37.44
C SER A 97 13.88 -12.96 38.15
N GLN A 98 14.62 -12.67 39.21
CA GLN A 98 15.02 -13.68 40.21
C GLN A 98 13.88 -13.88 41.19
N LYS A 99 13.10 -14.96 41.03
CA LYS A 99 12.15 -15.42 42.04
C LYS A 99 12.75 -16.61 42.79
N THR A 100 13.64 -16.34 43.73
CA THR A 100 13.93 -17.25 44.85
C THR A 100 13.06 -16.81 46.02
N LEU A 101 12.00 -17.57 46.32
CA LEU A 101 11.36 -17.52 47.64
C LEU A 101 11.82 -18.76 48.40
N ALA A 102 12.50 -18.49 49.51
CA ALA A 102 12.99 -19.47 50.47
C ALA A 102 11.83 -20.21 51.16
N THR A 103 12.08 -21.48 51.43
CA THR A 103 11.42 -22.28 52.47
C THR A 103 11.59 -21.62 53.83
N GLU A 104 10.50 -21.49 54.58
CA GLU A 104 10.39 -21.73 56.04
C GLU A 104 8.91 -21.98 56.39
#